data_AF-A0A521QMB1-F1
#
_entry.id   AF-A0A521QMB1-F1
#
_cell.length_a   1.000
_cell.length_b   1.000
_cell.length_c   1.000
_cell.angle_alpha   90.00
_cell.angle_beta   90.00
_cell.angle_gamma   90.00
#
_symmetry.space_group_name_H-M   'P 1'
#
loop_
_entity.id
_entity.type
_entity.pdbx_description
1 polymer ?
#
loop_
_entity_poly.entity_id
_entity_poly.type
_entity_poly.pdbx_seq_one_letter_code
_entity_poly.pdbx_strand_id
1 'polypeptide(L)'
;MRALIAIMLLSLAGCGAYPNYSDPRLATKINDQYALRDACLAKNAASSLNSSSSASEIARTITLTCQPETDMLIALSNPNNDPRISAAIERDTQFRATGFVLRARNAGTTD
;
A
#
# COMPACT_ATOMS: atom_id res chain seq x y z
N MET A 1 -6.88 -41.65 -32.03
CA MET A 1 -7.60 -40.79 -31.05
C MET A 1 -6.87 -40.65 -29.71
N ARG A 2 -6.16 -41.68 -29.19
CA ARG A 2 -5.42 -41.57 -27.91
C ARG A 2 -4.17 -40.67 -27.96
N ALA A 3 -3.42 -40.68 -29.06
CA ALA A 3 -2.19 -39.89 -29.18
C ALA A 3 -2.42 -38.37 -29.30
N LEU A 4 -3.54 -37.95 -29.87
CA LEU A 4 -3.90 -36.53 -30.02
C LEU A 4 -4.27 -35.87 -28.68
N ILE A 5 -4.84 -36.65 -27.75
CA ILE A 5 -5.20 -36.18 -26.40
C ILE A 5 -3.94 -35.96 -25.55
N ALA A 6 -2.90 -36.77 -25.73
CA ALA A 6 -1.64 -36.62 -25.01
C ALA A 6 -0.87 -35.35 -25.41
N ILE A 7 -0.93 -34.95 -26.68
CA ILE A 7 -0.25 -33.75 -27.19
C ILE A 7 -0.96 -32.47 -26.71
N MET A 8 -2.30 -32.51 -26.57
CA MET A 8 -3.09 -31.36 -26.13
C MET A 8 -2.97 -31.09 -24.61
N LEU A 9 -2.57 -32.08 -23.82
CA LEU A 9 -2.31 -31.91 -22.39
C LEU A 9 -0.90 -31.37 -22.10
N LEU A 10 0.05 -31.51 -23.03
CA LEU A 10 1.41 -30.98 -22.88
C LEU A 10 1.52 -29.48 -23.19
N SER A 11 0.56 -28.90 -23.92
CA SER A 11 0.59 -27.48 -24.30
C SER A 11 0.09 -26.53 -23.20
N LEU A 12 -0.48 -27.02 -22.10
CA LEU A 12 -0.92 -26.19 -20.96
C LEU A 12 0.17 -25.94 -19.90
N ALA A 13 1.33 -26.62 -19.97
CA ALA A 13 2.44 -26.38 -19.05
C ALA A 13 3.24 -25.09 -19.36
N GLY A 14 2.84 -24.35 -20.39
CA GLY A 14 3.51 -23.13 -20.87
C GLY A 14 2.94 -21.81 -20.36
N CYS A 15 2.04 -21.80 -19.36
CA CYS A 15 1.74 -20.56 -18.64
C CYS A 15 3.01 -20.17 -17.89
N GLY A 16 3.75 -19.22 -18.45
CA GLY A 16 4.98 -18.68 -17.90
C GLY A 16 4.80 -18.35 -16.43
N ALA A 17 5.22 -19.29 -15.58
CA ALA A 17 5.72 -18.95 -14.27
C ALA A 17 6.97 -18.14 -14.57
N TYR A 18 6.81 -16.83 -14.72
CA TYR A 18 7.81 -15.91 -14.25
C TYR A 18 7.64 -15.93 -12.74
N PRO A 19 8.43 -16.73 -11.98
CA PRO A 19 8.67 -16.36 -10.61
C PRO A 19 9.44 -15.05 -10.74
N ASN A 20 8.73 -13.92 -10.80
CA ASN A 20 9.29 -12.68 -10.32
C ASN A 20 9.50 -12.94 -8.83
N TYR A 21 10.57 -13.66 -8.50
CA TYR A 21 11.04 -13.87 -7.16
C TYR A 21 11.52 -12.49 -6.75
N SER A 22 10.59 -11.66 -6.27
CA SER A 22 10.92 -10.42 -5.60
C SER A 22 11.95 -10.80 -4.57
N ASP A 23 13.15 -10.21 -4.64
CA ASP A 23 14.21 -10.47 -3.66
C ASP A 23 13.57 -10.40 -2.26
N PRO A 24 13.56 -11.49 -1.48
CA PRO A 24 12.82 -11.54 -0.23
C PRO A 24 13.31 -10.47 0.74
N ARG A 25 14.59 -10.07 0.67
CA ARG A 25 15.13 -8.97 1.47
C ARG A 25 14.56 -7.63 1.03
N LEU A 26 14.41 -7.41 -0.26
CA LEU A 26 13.77 -6.20 -0.79
C LEU A 26 12.29 -6.16 -0.40
N ALA A 27 11.58 -7.29 -0.52
CA ALA A 27 10.18 -7.40 -0.11
C ALA A 27 10.00 -7.08 1.39
N THR A 28 10.88 -7.62 2.26
CA THR A 28 10.89 -7.27 3.68
C THR A 28 11.12 -5.77 3.90
N LYS A 29 12.12 -5.17 3.26
CA LYS A 29 12.39 -3.72 3.38
C LYS A 29 11.19 -2.86 2.94
N ILE A 30 10.53 -3.24 1.85
CA ILE A 30 9.33 -2.55 1.37
C ILE A 30 8.21 -2.67 2.42
N ASN A 31 8.00 -3.86 2.99
CA ASN A 31 7.01 -4.07 4.05
C ASN A 31 7.32 -3.26 5.32
N ASP A 32 8.58 -3.20 5.73
CA ASP A 32 9.03 -2.37 6.86
C ASP A 32 8.73 -0.90 6.58
N GLN A 33 8.97 -0.43 5.36
CA GLN A 33 8.69 0.95 4.96
C GLN A 33 7.19 1.25 4.93
N TYR A 34 6.36 0.29 4.50
CA TYR A 34 4.91 0.37 4.64
C TYR A 34 4.49 0.52 6.11
N ALA A 35 5.08 -0.26 7.01
CA ALA A 35 4.77 -0.20 8.44
C ALA A 35 5.18 1.14 9.06
N LEU A 36 6.34 1.70 8.69
CA LEU A 36 6.79 3.02 9.14
C LEU A 36 5.83 4.13 8.70
N ARG A 37 5.43 4.13 7.43
CA ARG A 37 4.43 5.07 6.92
C ARG A 37 3.13 4.93 7.70
N ASP A 38 2.59 3.73 7.83
CA ASP A 38 1.31 3.48 8.50
C ASP A 38 1.35 3.87 9.99
N ALA A 39 2.50 3.71 10.66
CA ALA A 39 2.71 4.20 12.01
C ALA A 39 2.67 5.73 12.10
N CYS A 40 3.29 6.45 11.14
CA CYS A 40 3.17 7.90 11.05
C CYS A 40 1.71 8.34 10.85
N LEU A 41 0.99 7.69 9.92
CA LEU A 41 -0.42 8.00 9.65
C LEU A 41 -1.29 7.80 10.89
N ALA A 42 -1.13 6.66 11.58
CA ALA A 42 -1.89 6.35 12.79
C ALA A 42 -1.61 7.36 13.92
N LYS A 43 -0.33 7.70 14.13
CA LYS A 43 0.09 8.69 15.15
C LYS A 43 -0.57 10.05 14.91
N ASN A 44 -0.57 10.53 13.67
CA ASN A 44 -1.13 11.84 13.34
C ASN A 44 -2.66 11.82 13.25
N ALA A 45 -3.30 10.67 13.03
CA ALA A 45 -4.76 10.55 13.08
C ALA A 45 -5.32 10.66 14.51
N ALA A 46 -4.56 10.28 15.53
CA ALA A 46 -4.99 10.33 16.93
C ALA A 46 -5.36 11.75 17.42
N SER A 47 -4.81 12.81 16.81
CA SER A 47 -5.14 14.20 17.14
C SER A 47 -6.50 14.66 16.59
N SER A 48 -7.17 13.84 15.77
CA SER A 48 -8.34 14.23 14.98
C SER A 48 -9.68 13.79 15.55
N LEU A 49 -9.69 13.28 16.79
CA LEU A 49 -10.86 12.71 17.48
C LEU A 49 -12.06 13.66 17.49
N ASN A 50 -11.83 14.94 17.81
CA ASN A 50 -12.89 15.94 17.99
C ASN A 50 -12.94 16.98 16.87
N SER A 51 -12.27 16.73 15.74
CA SER A 51 -12.26 17.68 14.62
C SER A 51 -13.59 17.64 13.86
N SER A 52 -14.16 18.82 13.56
CA SER A 52 -15.36 18.99 12.74
C SER A 52 -15.10 18.89 11.22
N SER A 53 -13.84 18.89 10.79
CA SER A 53 -13.47 18.73 9.38
C SER A 53 -13.81 17.33 8.86
N SER A 54 -13.93 17.17 7.54
CA SER A 54 -14.14 15.85 6.95
C SER A 54 -12.91 14.95 7.17
N ALA A 55 -13.12 13.64 7.25
CA ALA A 55 -12.02 12.70 7.42
C ALA A 55 -11.02 12.76 6.26
N SER A 56 -11.49 13.05 5.04
CA SER A 56 -10.65 13.22 3.86
C SER A 56 -9.76 14.47 3.90
N GLU A 57 -10.27 15.59 4.42
CA GLU A 57 -9.48 16.82 4.58
C GLU A 57 -8.35 16.63 5.59
N ILE A 58 -8.68 16.03 6.75
CA ILE A 58 -7.69 15.71 7.78
C ILE A 58 -6.66 14.72 7.23
N ALA A 59 -7.12 13.67 6.54
CA ALA A 59 -6.25 12.70 5.92
C ALA A 59 -5.28 13.34 4.92
N ARG A 60 -5.73 14.35 4.16
CA ARG A 60 -4.85 15.09 3.24
C ARG A 60 -3.75 15.86 3.98
N THR A 61 -4.06 16.45 5.13
CA THR A 61 -3.03 17.09 5.97
C THR A 61 -2.05 16.07 6.56
N ILE A 62 -2.56 14.90 6.98
CA ILE A 62 -1.74 13.81 7.52
C ILE A 62 -0.82 13.24 6.44
N THR A 63 -1.31 13.03 5.22
CA THR A 63 -0.46 12.53 4.11
C THR A 63 0.68 13.48 3.80
N LEU A 64 0.43 14.80 3.81
CA LEU A 64 1.50 15.79 3.66
C LEU A 64 2.50 15.76 4.83
N THR A 65 2.05 15.46 6.03
CA THR A 65 2.92 15.34 7.22
C THR A 65 3.80 14.10 7.15
N CYS A 66 3.26 12.99 6.66
CA CYS A 66 3.96 11.70 6.50
C CYS A 66 4.52 11.51 5.07
N GLN A 67 4.75 12.61 4.36
CA GLN A 67 5.33 12.59 3.02
C GLN A 67 6.73 11.97 3.00
N PRO A 68 7.64 12.23 3.98
CA PRO A 68 8.97 11.62 3.98
C PRO A 68 8.95 10.09 3.98
N GLU A 69 8.07 9.47 4.77
CA GLU A 69 7.91 8.01 4.82
C GLU A 69 7.35 7.45 3.49
N THR A 70 6.48 8.22 2.85
CA THR A 70 5.88 7.89 1.55
C THR A 70 6.90 8.00 0.43
N ASP A 71 7.74 9.03 0.44
CA ASP A 71 8.82 9.22 -0.55
C ASP A 71 9.86 8.10 -0.46
N MET A 72 10.23 7.70 0.76
CA MET A 72 11.10 6.53 0.99
C MET A 72 10.47 5.23 0.47
N LEU A 73 9.16 5.04 0.68
CA LEU A 73 8.43 3.89 0.16
C LEU A 73 8.43 3.86 -1.37
N ILE A 74 8.21 5.02 -2.00
CA ILE A 74 8.28 5.17 -3.45
C ILE A 74 9.69 4.85 -3.95
N ALA A 75 10.73 5.40 -3.32
CA ALA A 75 12.11 5.16 -3.72
C ALA A 75 12.50 3.66 -3.68
N LEU A 76 12.00 2.92 -2.68
CA LEU A 76 12.24 1.48 -2.57
C LEU A 76 11.38 0.64 -3.52
N SER A 77 10.12 1.03 -3.72
CA SER A 77 9.15 0.26 -4.51
C SER A 77 9.20 0.56 -6.00
N ASN A 78 9.78 1.70 -6.39
CA ASN A 78 9.78 2.21 -7.75
C ASN A 78 11.20 2.54 -8.25
N PRO A 79 12.12 1.56 -8.32
CA PRO A 79 13.49 1.81 -8.77
C PRO A 79 13.58 2.33 -10.21
N ASN A 80 12.59 2.02 -11.04
CA ASN A 80 12.53 2.43 -12.45
C ASN A 80 11.82 3.77 -12.68
N ASN A 81 11.37 4.45 -11.61
CA ASN A 81 10.66 5.73 -11.66
C ASN A 81 9.40 5.71 -12.56
N ASP A 82 8.63 4.61 -12.55
CA ASP A 82 7.32 4.55 -13.21
C ASP A 82 6.32 5.44 -12.45
N PRO A 83 5.80 6.52 -13.05
CA PRO A 83 4.88 7.43 -12.37
C PRO A 83 3.59 6.75 -11.89
N ARG A 84 3.19 5.62 -12.50
CA ARG A 84 2.00 4.87 -12.09
C ARG A 84 2.17 4.22 -10.72
N ILE A 85 3.37 3.77 -10.39
CA ILE A 85 3.69 3.16 -9.09
C ILE A 85 3.66 4.22 -8.00
N SER A 86 4.34 5.36 -8.22
CA SER A 86 4.30 6.49 -7.28
C SER A 86 2.88 6.96 -7.02
N ALA A 87 2.09 7.19 -8.08
CA ALA A 87 0.69 7.60 -7.97
C ALA A 87 -0.22 6.54 -7.31
N ALA A 88 0.12 5.25 -7.40
CA ALA A 88 -0.60 4.20 -6.69
C ALA A 88 -0.29 4.24 -5.18
N ILE A 89 0.99 4.42 -4.82
CA ILE A 89 1.44 4.53 -3.42
C ILE A 89 0.85 5.77 -2.76
N GLU A 90 0.83 6.91 -3.44
CA GLU A 90 0.22 8.15 -2.93
C GLU A 90 -1.29 7.98 -2.68
N ARG A 91 -2.01 7.34 -3.61
CA ARG A 91 -3.45 7.04 -3.45
C ARG A 91 -3.71 6.06 -2.31
N ASP A 92 -2.91 5.00 -2.18
CA ASP A 92 -3.00 4.07 -1.04
C ASP A 92 -2.75 4.80 0.28
N THR A 93 -1.77 5.70 0.31
CA THR A 93 -1.42 6.50 1.49
C THR A 93 -2.59 7.39 1.91
N GLN A 94 -3.23 8.09 0.97
CA GLN A 94 -4.43 8.90 1.23
C GLN A 94 -5.62 8.06 1.71
N PHE A 95 -5.84 6.90 1.09
CA PHE A 95 -6.90 5.99 1.49
C PHE A 95 -6.69 5.49 2.93
N ARG A 96 -5.47 5.05 3.26
CA ARG A 96 -5.13 4.58 4.61
C ARG A 96 -5.21 5.68 5.64
N ALA A 97 -4.73 6.89 5.34
CA ALA A 97 -4.84 8.04 6.21
C ALA A 97 -6.31 8.33 6.57
N THR A 98 -7.20 8.28 5.57
CA THR A 98 -8.65 8.42 5.78
C THR A 98 -9.18 7.32 6.70
N GLY A 99 -8.77 6.07 6.46
CA GLY A 99 -9.14 4.94 7.32
C GLY A 99 -8.65 5.10 8.77
N PHE A 100 -7.44 5.61 9.00
CA PHE A 100 -6.92 5.87 10.35
C PHE A 100 -7.72 6.97 11.06
N VAL A 101 -8.08 8.05 10.38
CA VAL A 101 -8.92 9.12 10.95
C VAL A 101 -10.29 8.59 11.36
N LEU A 102 -10.93 7.81 10.51
CA LEU A 102 -12.23 7.20 10.82
C LEU A 102 -12.15 6.23 12.01
N ARG A 103 -11.10 5.39 12.05
CA ARG A 103 -10.88 4.49 13.19
C ARG A 103 -10.62 5.25 14.48
N ALA A 104 -9.81 6.31 14.45
CA ALA A 104 -9.55 7.13 15.62
C ALA A 104 -10.87 7.70 16.17
N ARG A 105 -11.68 8.33 15.31
CA ARG A 105 -12.99 8.88 15.70
C ARG A 105 -13.91 7.85 16.34
N ASN A 106 -14.05 6.67 15.73
CA ASN A 106 -14.90 5.61 16.25
C ASN A 106 -14.40 5.04 17.60
N ALA A 107 -13.09 5.07 17.85
CA ALA A 107 -12.52 4.66 19.13
C ALA A 107 -12.74 5.71 20.24
N GLY A 108 -13.00 6.97 19.89
CA GLY A 108 -13.31 8.04 20.84
C GLY A 108 -14.80 8.20 21.15
N THR A 109 -15.69 7.44 20.49
CA THR A 109 -17.15 7.53 20.66
C THR A 109 -17.75 6.43 21.55
N THR A 110 -16.93 5.67 22.28
CA THR A 110 -17.41 4.58 23.17
C THR A 110 -17.79 5.04 24.58
N ASP A 111 -18.19 6.29 24.77
CA ASP A 111 -18.68 6.82 26.05
C ASP A 111 -20.21 6.91 26.09
#